data_AF-A4J346-F1
#
_entry.id   AF-A4J346-F1
#
_cell.length_a   1.000
_cell.length_b   1.000
_cell.length_c   1.000
_cell.angle_alpha   90.00
_cell.angle_beta   90.00
_cell.angle_gamma   90.00
#
_symmetry.space_group_name_H-M   'P 1'
#
loop_
_entity.id
_entity.type
_entity.pdbx_description
1 polymer ?
#
loop_
_entity_poly.entity_id
_entity_poly.type
_entity_poly.pdbx_seq_one_letter_code
_entity_poly.pdbx_strand_id
1 'polypeptide(L)'
;MAVGFFARPWILWGAFYYATAGILTLTFRKNFSVAAFLSTGTIFHMTLTYYVYQAEKSICPSCLLFLIAGLILTLMYVFKDFSRWDPKFLPGAGLGLLIVSVILLTLGYNNTGAQSQPAFAETKKTQPEETITITVNKPSSETSKKQETIPGEPEPLSFGSQVEVKTKHGEALKIDLNKKTALLVAWWCPHCDYALKNISKYYSNDRPYIVFCYNDGDQRDFIEKKLKSANLTDAEYYILEGDPPVDGVPTMVWWEKGKLKQGRAFEVSSSVQKLIGRAEIRIGKGNGAINAALSGEAINGKEIPPGGVFSFNETVGERTVERGYVAARQIISTPEGYDYADGIGGGICRTSTVLHKAVMAAGLLEVEHHSHSLPVDYEEDTAVAWGGWDYKFRNILSVPVTIKCQKINENLVVELWQN
;
A
#
# COMPACT_ATOMS: atom_id res chain seq x y z
N MET A 1 -2.77 -2.28 13.32
CA MET A 1 -2.76 -2.00 14.77
C MET A 1 -2.62 -0.49 14.95
N ALA A 2 -3.40 0.27 15.69
CA ALA A 2 -4.30 -0.05 16.79
C ALA A 2 -5.60 0.75 16.66
N VAL A 3 -6.74 0.07 16.82
CA VAL A 3 -8.01 0.72 17.11
C VAL A 3 -7.78 1.45 18.44
N GLY A 4 -7.77 2.78 18.43
CA GLY A 4 -7.58 3.52 19.66
C GLY A 4 -8.78 3.38 20.60
N PHE A 5 -8.67 3.97 21.77
CA PHE A 5 -9.73 3.87 22.77
C PHE A 5 -11.01 4.58 22.29
N PHE A 6 -12.18 3.93 22.42
CA PHE A 6 -13.47 4.41 21.87
C PHE A 6 -13.44 4.77 20.37
N ALA A 7 -12.77 3.97 19.53
CA ALA A 7 -12.63 4.20 18.08
C ALA A 7 -11.98 5.55 17.71
N ARG A 8 -11.28 6.18 18.66
CA ARG A 8 -10.54 7.42 18.46
C ARG A 8 -9.04 7.15 18.52
N PRO A 9 -8.21 7.75 17.65
CA PRO A 9 -6.77 7.56 17.65
C PRO A 9 -6.10 7.80 19.01
N TRP A 10 -5.09 7.00 19.36
CA TRP A 10 -4.31 7.16 20.60
C TRP A 10 -3.71 8.56 20.77
N ILE A 11 -3.41 9.24 19.66
CA ILE A 11 -2.86 10.61 19.68
C ILE A 11 -3.83 11.63 20.30
N LEU A 12 -5.14 11.43 20.15
CA LEU A 12 -6.16 12.30 20.74
C LEU A 12 -6.23 12.12 22.26
N TRP A 13 -6.12 10.87 22.71
CA TRP A 13 -6.08 10.57 24.16
C TRP A 13 -4.80 11.08 24.81
N GLY A 14 -3.67 10.98 24.10
CA GLY A 14 -2.41 11.59 24.52
C GLY A 14 -2.54 13.11 24.64
N ALA A 15 -3.11 13.77 23.64
CA ALA A 15 -3.36 15.21 23.70
C ALA A 15 -4.24 15.60 24.89
N PHE A 16 -5.36 14.91 25.09
CA PHE A 16 -6.26 15.16 26.22
C PHE A 16 -5.55 15.00 27.57
N TYR A 17 -4.74 13.95 27.72
CA TYR A 17 -3.95 13.72 28.92
C TYR A 17 -2.97 14.87 29.17
N TYR A 18 -2.19 15.28 28.16
CA TYR A 18 -1.18 16.35 28.31
C TYR A 18 -1.81 17.73 28.53
N ALA A 19 -2.96 18.02 27.91
CA ALA A 19 -3.73 19.22 28.23
C ALA A 19 -4.15 19.23 29.70
N THR A 20 -4.72 18.12 30.18
CA THR A 20 -5.18 17.99 31.56
C THR A 20 -4.01 18.07 32.55
N ALA A 21 -2.90 17.39 32.25
CA ALA A 21 -1.68 17.46 33.06
C ALA A 21 -1.11 18.88 33.14
N GLY A 22 -1.08 19.61 32.02
CA GLY A 22 -0.64 21.01 31.97
C GLY A 22 -1.54 21.92 32.78
N ILE A 23 -2.86 21.83 32.61
CA ILE A 23 -3.84 22.62 33.38
C ILE A 23 -3.70 22.32 34.88
N LEU A 24 -3.67 21.05 35.27
CA LEU A 24 -3.60 20.66 36.68
C LEU A 24 -2.31 21.13 37.36
N THR A 25 -1.18 21.06 36.66
CA THR A 25 0.13 21.49 37.19
C THR A 25 0.27 23.01 37.26
N LEU A 26 -0.44 23.76 36.41
CA LEU A 26 -0.50 25.22 36.44
C LEU A 26 -1.51 25.77 37.46
N THR A 27 -2.65 25.09 37.62
CA THR A 27 -3.79 25.60 38.40
C THR A 27 -3.68 25.24 39.87
N PHE A 28 -3.19 24.03 40.19
CA PHE A 28 -3.20 23.52 41.55
C PHE A 28 -1.78 23.41 42.12
N ARG A 29 -1.61 23.90 43.35
CA ARG A 29 -0.42 23.59 44.16
C ARG A 29 -0.30 22.08 44.37
N LYS A 30 0.94 21.60 44.61
CA LYS A 30 1.27 20.20 44.88
C LYS A 30 0.22 19.54 45.78
N ASN A 31 -0.60 18.66 45.21
CA ASN A 31 -1.62 17.91 45.92
C ASN A 31 -1.63 16.45 45.46
N PHE A 32 -2.22 15.60 46.29
CA PHE A 32 -2.26 14.15 46.06
C PHE A 32 -2.98 13.77 44.76
N SER A 33 -4.08 14.45 44.43
CA SER A 33 -4.88 14.13 43.24
C SER A 33 -4.11 14.35 41.93
N VAL A 34 -3.37 15.45 41.84
CA VAL A 34 -2.52 15.73 40.66
C VAL A 34 -1.34 14.76 40.61
N ALA A 35 -0.73 14.46 41.76
CA ALA A 35 0.33 13.45 41.84
C ALA A 35 -0.15 12.07 41.37
N ALA A 36 -1.35 11.65 41.80
CA ALA A 36 -1.97 10.40 41.38
C ALA A 36 -2.25 10.39 39.87
N PHE A 37 -2.84 11.46 39.34
CA PHE A 37 -3.12 11.60 37.89
C PHE A 37 -1.86 11.44 37.03
N LEU A 38 -0.79 12.15 37.38
CA LEU A 38 0.49 12.10 36.66
C LEU A 38 1.15 10.71 36.76
N SER A 39 1.07 10.09 37.94
CA SER A 39 1.59 8.74 38.18
C SER A 39 0.85 7.70 37.34
N THR A 40 -0.48 7.78 37.28
CA THR A 40 -1.32 6.88 36.47
C THR A 40 -0.98 7.01 34.98
N GLY A 41 -0.82 8.23 34.46
CA GLY A 41 -0.43 8.42 33.06
C GLY A 41 0.96 7.87 32.74
N THR A 42 1.90 7.98 33.68
CA THR A 42 3.25 7.41 33.53
C THR A 42 3.23 5.88 33.51
N ILE A 43 2.47 5.25 34.42
CA ILE A 43 2.27 3.78 34.42
C ILE A 43 1.62 3.31 33.12
N PHE A 44 0.64 4.07 32.63
CA PHE A 44 -0.02 3.78 31.36
C PHE A 44 0.96 3.82 30.19
N HIS A 45 1.80 4.86 30.08
CA HIS A 45 2.84 4.94 29.05
C HIS A 45 3.90 3.85 29.17
N MET A 46 4.26 3.45 30.40
CA MET A 46 5.17 2.33 30.63
C MET A 46 4.57 1.02 30.11
N THR A 47 3.28 0.78 30.39
CA THR A 47 2.54 -0.39 29.93
C THR A 47 2.42 -0.41 28.41
N LEU A 48 2.08 0.72 27.80
CA LEU A 48 1.98 0.85 26.34
C LEU A 48 3.33 0.61 25.66
N THR A 49 4.41 1.18 26.21
CA THR A 49 5.77 0.97 25.70
C THR A 49 6.18 -0.49 25.78
N TYR A 50 5.87 -1.17 26.89
CA TYR A 50 6.11 -2.60 27.04
C TYR A 50 5.30 -3.45 26.05
N TYR A 51 4.02 -3.12 25.87
CA TYR A 51 3.15 -3.82 24.93
C TYR A 51 3.64 -3.71 23.49
N VAL A 52 4.00 -2.49 23.05
CA VAL A 52 4.56 -2.25 21.71
C VAL A 52 5.91 -2.96 21.55
N TYR A 53 6.77 -2.92 22.57
CA TYR A 53 8.03 -3.65 22.55
C TYR A 53 7.82 -5.16 22.41
N GLN A 54 6.82 -5.73 23.07
CA GLN A 54 6.53 -7.16 22.93
C GLN A 54 6.00 -7.53 21.53
N ALA A 55 5.19 -6.66 20.92
CA ALA A 55 4.64 -6.87 19.59
C ALA A 55 5.70 -6.70 18.48
N GLU A 56 6.55 -5.68 18.58
CA GLU A 56 7.45 -5.28 17.47
C GLU A 56 8.92 -5.62 17.70
N LYS A 57 9.28 -6.08 18.92
CA LYS A 57 10.68 -6.29 19.36
C LYS A 57 11.58 -5.05 19.16
N SER A 58 10.97 -3.87 19.08
CA SER A 58 11.64 -2.57 18.94
C SER A 58 11.01 -1.54 19.89
N ILE A 59 11.78 -0.52 20.29
CA ILE A 59 11.28 0.54 21.17
C ILE A 59 10.79 1.69 20.31
N CYS A 60 9.50 2.01 20.44
CA CYS A 60 8.89 3.15 19.76
C CYS A 60 9.48 4.48 20.31
N PRO A 61 10.19 5.29 19.49
CA PRO A 61 10.88 6.50 19.97
C PRO A 61 9.93 7.54 20.59
N SER A 62 8.74 7.69 20.04
CA SER A 62 7.73 8.61 20.58
C SER A 62 7.15 8.09 21.91
N CYS A 63 6.88 6.79 22.03
CA CYS A 63 6.44 6.20 23.30
C CYS A 63 7.50 6.37 24.40
N LEU A 64 8.78 6.15 24.04
CA LEU A 64 9.90 6.33 24.96
C LEU A 64 10.04 7.80 25.40
N LEU A 65 9.92 8.76 24.47
CA LEU A 65 9.95 10.18 24.79
C LEU A 65 8.85 10.56 25.80
N PHE A 66 7.61 10.11 25.57
CA PHE A 66 6.48 10.37 26.46
C PHE A 66 6.64 9.69 27.82
N LEU A 67 7.18 8.47 27.85
CA LEU A 67 7.50 7.78 29.09
C LEU A 67 8.56 8.56 29.90
N ILE A 68 9.64 9.01 29.26
CA ILE A 68 10.69 9.80 29.92
C ILE A 68 10.11 11.12 30.45
N ALA A 69 9.33 11.84 29.64
CA ALA A 69 8.70 13.09 30.04
C ALA A 69 7.74 12.89 31.23
N GLY A 70 6.91 11.83 31.19
CA GLY A 70 6.00 11.47 32.28
C GLY A 70 6.73 11.09 33.57
N LEU A 71 7.82 10.31 33.47
CA LEU A 71 8.67 9.96 34.60
C LEU A 71 9.30 11.19 35.23
N ILE A 72 9.91 12.08 34.43
CA ILE A 72 10.50 13.33 34.94
C ILE A 72 9.44 14.17 35.64
N LEU A 73 8.29 14.39 35.00
CA LEU A 73 7.22 15.20 35.56
C LEU A 73 6.66 14.61 36.87
N THR A 74 6.43 13.30 36.91
CA THR A 74 5.94 12.60 38.10
C THR A 74 6.97 12.67 39.23
N LEU A 75 8.25 12.42 38.93
CA LEU A 75 9.34 12.51 39.92
C LEU A 75 9.43 13.92 40.50
N MET A 76 9.39 14.95 39.66
CA MET A 76 9.46 16.35 40.09
C MET A 76 8.24 16.79 40.90
N TYR A 77 7.05 16.31 40.55
CA TYR A 77 5.83 16.68 41.25
C TYR A 77 5.70 15.95 42.60
N VAL A 78 5.99 14.64 42.63
CA VAL A 78 5.83 13.76 43.81
C VAL A 78 6.93 13.98 44.84
N PHE A 79 8.21 14.00 44.43
CA PHE A 79 9.31 14.05 45.38
C PHE A 79 9.59 15.49 45.86
N LYS A 80 9.64 15.67 47.18
CA LYS A 80 9.81 16.96 47.85
C LYS A 80 11.21 17.53 47.65
N ASP A 81 12.24 16.69 47.57
CA ASP A 81 13.65 17.11 47.46
C ASP A 81 14.02 17.67 46.08
N PHE A 82 13.29 17.27 45.02
CA PHE A 82 13.43 17.88 43.69
C PHE A 82 12.82 19.29 43.58
N SER A 83 12.07 19.74 44.58
CA SER A 83 11.47 21.09 44.60
C SER A 83 12.45 22.23 44.92
N ARG A 84 13.73 21.92 45.15
CA ARG A 84 14.80 22.94 45.22
C ARG A 84 15.18 23.51 43.84
N TRP A 85 14.74 22.89 42.75
CA TRP A 85 14.87 23.47 41.40
C TRP A 85 13.87 24.62 41.22
N ASP A 86 14.34 25.71 40.61
CA ASP A 86 13.70 27.03 40.53
C ASP A 86 12.15 26.98 40.51
N PRO A 87 11.44 27.68 41.42
CA PRO A 87 9.98 27.75 41.45
C PRO A 87 9.34 28.24 40.13
N LYS A 88 10.11 28.79 39.19
CA LYS A 88 9.67 29.11 37.82
C LYS A 88 9.61 27.91 36.86
N PHE A 89 10.21 26.77 37.21
CA PHE A 89 10.32 25.61 36.34
C PHE A 89 9.02 24.79 36.23
N LEU A 90 8.26 24.64 37.34
CA LEU A 90 7.00 23.89 37.32
C LEU A 90 5.92 24.54 36.44
N PRO A 91 5.74 25.88 36.47
CA PRO A 91 4.94 26.59 35.48
C PRO A 91 5.45 26.42 34.04
N GLY A 92 6.78 26.41 33.83
CA GLY A 92 7.37 26.15 32.52
C GLY A 92 7.09 24.74 31.98
N ALA A 93 7.16 23.73 32.85
CA ALA A 93 6.81 22.35 32.51
C ALA A 93 5.32 22.22 32.16
N GLY A 94 4.44 22.84 32.95
CA GLY A 94 2.99 22.89 32.67
C GLY A 94 2.68 23.53 31.32
N LEU A 95 3.33 24.64 30.99
CA LEU A 95 3.21 25.30 29.68
C LEU A 95 3.75 24.41 28.54
N GLY A 96 4.86 23.70 28.77
CA GLY A 96 5.41 22.73 27.82
C GLY A 96 4.42 21.60 27.49
N LEU A 97 3.68 21.08 28.47
CA LEU A 97 2.67 20.04 28.25
C LEU A 97 1.48 20.55 27.44
N LEU A 98 1.09 21.80 27.63
CA LEU A 98 0.06 22.44 26.80
C LEU A 98 0.52 22.58 25.35
N ILE A 99 1.77 23.00 25.12
CA ILE A 99 2.36 23.07 23.78
C ILE A 99 2.37 21.69 23.11
N VAL A 100 2.81 20.66 23.84
CA VAL A 100 2.81 19.26 23.36
C VAL A 100 1.39 18.81 23.02
N SER A 101 0.39 19.14 23.85
CA SER A 101 -1.01 18.83 23.54
C SER A 101 -1.48 19.49 22.24
N VAL A 102 -1.14 20.76 22.02
CA VAL A 102 -1.52 21.47 20.79
C VAL A 102 -0.85 20.83 19.58
N ILE A 103 0.43 20.47 19.66
CA ILE A 103 1.15 19.77 18.59
C ILE A 103 0.50 18.40 18.30
N LEU A 104 0.12 17.65 19.33
CA LEU A 104 -0.55 16.36 19.15
C LEU A 104 -1.94 16.50 18.53
N LEU A 105 -2.68 17.55 18.86
CA LEU A 105 -3.97 17.85 18.23
C LEU A 105 -3.81 18.24 16.76
N THR A 106 -2.80 19.04 16.40
CA THR A 106 -2.58 19.42 15.00
C THR A 106 -2.13 18.23 14.15
N LEU A 107 -1.22 17.40 14.67
CA LEU A 107 -0.81 16.14 14.03
C LEU A 107 -1.97 15.13 13.95
N GLY A 108 -2.82 15.07 14.98
CA GLY A 108 -4.01 14.22 15.01
C GLY A 108 -5.09 14.67 14.03
N TYR A 109 -5.35 15.98 13.95
CA TYR A 109 -6.35 16.57 13.05
C TYR A 109 -5.99 16.35 11.57
N ASN A 110 -4.72 16.56 11.22
CA ASN A 110 -4.22 16.34 9.87
C ASN A 110 -4.27 14.86 9.45
N ASN A 111 -4.27 13.92 10.41
CA ASN A 111 -4.47 12.49 10.16
C ASN A 111 -5.95 12.06 10.18
N THR A 112 -6.87 12.84 10.75
CA THR A 112 -8.31 12.53 10.75
C THR A 112 -9.05 12.90 9.46
N GLY A 113 -8.43 13.71 8.59
CA GLY A 113 -8.97 14.01 7.25
C GLY A 113 -8.94 12.84 6.26
N ALA A 114 -8.31 11.71 6.63
CA ALA A 114 -8.21 10.50 5.82
C ALA A 114 -9.05 9.32 6.39
N GLN A 115 -10.13 9.61 7.11
CA GLN A 115 -11.20 8.62 7.33
C GLN A 115 -12.28 8.84 6.28
N SER A 116 -12.17 8.13 5.16
CA SER A 116 -13.26 7.97 4.21
C SER A 116 -14.47 7.38 4.93
N GLN A 117 -15.54 8.17 5.05
CA GLN A 117 -16.86 7.59 5.18
C GLN A 117 -17.15 6.79 3.90
N PRO A 118 -17.75 5.60 3.98
CA PRO A 118 -18.21 4.90 2.79
C PRO A 118 -19.33 5.72 2.18
N ALA A 119 -19.10 6.23 0.97
CA ALA A 119 -20.16 6.80 0.16
C ALA A 119 -21.16 5.66 -0.14
N PHE A 120 -22.27 5.64 0.60
CA PHE A 120 -23.46 4.93 0.18
C PHE A 120 -23.89 5.52 -1.17
N ALA A 121 -23.89 4.70 -2.20
CA ALA A 121 -24.37 5.06 -3.52
C ALA A 121 -25.88 5.30 -3.43
N GLU A 122 -26.30 6.57 -3.48
CA GLU A 122 -27.66 6.92 -3.87
C GLU A 122 -27.79 6.76 -5.38
N THR A 123 -28.54 5.74 -5.77
CA THR A 123 -29.08 5.54 -7.13
C THR A 123 -29.79 6.79 -7.64
N LYS A 124 -29.32 7.36 -8.75
CA LYS A 124 -30.12 8.28 -9.55
C LYS A 124 -30.16 7.86 -11.02
N LYS A 125 -31.39 7.81 -11.51
CA LYS A 125 -31.85 7.28 -12.80
C LYS A 125 -31.25 8.00 -14.01
N THR A 126 -31.07 7.20 -15.06
CA THR A 126 -30.69 7.50 -16.44
C THR A 126 -31.58 8.54 -17.13
N GLN A 127 -30.98 9.47 -17.90
CA GLN A 127 -31.41 9.92 -19.24
C GLN A 127 -30.37 10.88 -19.89
N PRO A 128 -30.40 11.15 -21.22
CA PRO A 128 -29.34 10.73 -22.16
C PRO A 128 -28.35 11.83 -22.58
N GLU A 129 -27.22 11.39 -23.15
CA GLU A 129 -26.14 12.18 -23.73
C GLU A 129 -26.60 13.10 -24.88
N GLU A 130 -26.25 14.39 -24.79
CA GLU A 130 -26.13 15.27 -25.95
C GLU A 130 -24.68 15.26 -26.47
N THR A 131 -24.55 14.82 -27.72
CA THR A 131 -23.32 14.80 -28.51
C THR A 131 -22.93 16.23 -28.91
N ILE A 132 -21.70 16.66 -28.60
CA ILE A 132 -21.06 17.80 -29.27
C ILE A 132 -19.78 17.33 -29.96
N THR A 133 -19.89 17.18 -31.27
CA THR A 133 -18.80 16.92 -32.21
C THR A 133 -17.98 18.20 -32.40
N ILE A 134 -16.66 18.16 -32.18
CA ILE A 134 -15.76 19.23 -32.61
C ILE A 134 -14.80 18.69 -33.66
N THR A 135 -14.97 19.23 -34.86
CA THR A 135 -14.23 18.99 -36.10
C THR A 135 -12.78 19.47 -35.99
N VAL A 136 -11.82 18.61 -36.36
CA VAL A 136 -10.41 18.97 -36.50
C VAL A 136 -10.19 19.68 -37.84
N ASN A 137 -9.74 20.94 -37.80
CA ASN A 137 -9.13 21.61 -38.94
C ASN A 137 -7.69 21.97 -38.62
N LYS A 138 -6.77 21.55 -39.49
CA LYS A 138 -5.35 21.92 -39.52
C LYS A 138 -5.18 23.26 -40.27
N PRO A 139 -4.30 24.15 -39.79
CA PRO A 139 -3.26 24.74 -40.65
C PRO A 139 -1.90 24.77 -39.92
N SER A 140 -0.80 24.25 -40.48
CA SER A 140 0.20 24.90 -41.37
C SER A 140 1.07 26.00 -40.73
N SER A 141 2.38 25.68 -40.64
CA SER A 141 3.59 26.51 -40.79
C SER A 141 3.80 27.80 -39.98
N GLU A 142 4.97 27.82 -39.33
CA GLU A 142 5.90 28.94 -39.09
C GLU A 142 5.37 30.23 -38.44
N THR A 143 5.85 30.56 -37.24
CA THR A 143 6.83 31.65 -37.07
C THR A 143 7.44 31.69 -35.67
N SER A 144 8.75 31.87 -35.65
CA SER A 144 9.59 32.18 -34.49
C SER A 144 9.05 33.38 -33.69
N LYS A 145 9.04 33.28 -32.36
CA LYS A 145 9.25 34.44 -31.49
C LYS A 145 10.21 34.06 -30.36
N LYS A 146 11.40 34.65 -30.44
CA LYS A 146 12.37 34.83 -29.34
C LYS A 146 11.65 35.44 -28.13
N GLN A 147 11.83 34.84 -26.97
CA GLN A 147 11.55 35.49 -25.70
C GLN A 147 12.89 35.74 -25.01
N GLU A 148 13.17 37.01 -24.74
CA GLU A 148 14.39 37.49 -24.10
C GLU A 148 14.51 36.94 -22.69
N THR A 149 15.71 36.44 -22.37
CA THR A 149 16.09 35.86 -21.10
C THR A 149 16.44 36.94 -20.07
N ILE A 150 15.93 36.79 -18.85
CA ILE A 150 16.44 37.45 -17.65
C ILE A 150 17.74 36.72 -17.28
N PRO A 151 18.91 37.38 -17.16
CA PRO A 151 20.15 36.70 -16.81
C PRO A 151 20.20 36.45 -15.30
N GLY A 152 20.27 35.18 -14.88
CA GLY A 152 20.64 34.83 -13.50
C GLY A 152 19.94 33.65 -12.84
N GLU A 153 19.17 32.83 -13.55
CA GLU A 153 18.61 31.59 -12.99
C GLU A 153 19.33 30.38 -13.63
N PRO A 154 19.94 29.46 -12.86
CA PRO A 154 20.56 28.27 -13.45
C PRO A 154 19.49 27.47 -14.17
N GLU A 155 19.76 27.05 -15.41
CA GLU A 155 18.86 26.17 -16.16
C GLU A 155 18.50 24.96 -15.30
N PRO A 156 17.21 24.62 -15.12
CA PRO A 156 16.84 23.40 -14.42
C PRO A 156 17.41 22.22 -15.19
N LEU A 157 18.24 21.41 -14.53
CA LEU A 157 18.77 20.16 -15.05
C LEU A 157 17.63 19.39 -15.74
N SER A 158 17.74 19.19 -17.05
CA SER A 158 16.71 18.56 -17.87
C SER A 158 16.68 17.04 -17.61
N PHE A 159 16.14 16.65 -16.47
CA PHE A 159 15.93 15.24 -16.13
C PHE A 159 14.81 14.67 -16.99
N GLY A 160 15.19 13.86 -17.98
CA GLY A 160 14.25 13.00 -18.70
C GLY A 160 13.86 11.79 -17.87
N SER A 161 12.96 10.97 -18.41
CA SER A 161 12.57 9.70 -17.77
C SER A 161 13.70 8.68 -17.67
N GLN A 162 14.81 8.88 -18.39
CA GLN A 162 16.02 8.08 -18.29
C GLN A 162 17.10 8.83 -17.51
N VAL A 163 17.72 8.13 -16.56
CA VAL A 163 18.76 8.68 -15.68
C VAL A 163 20.06 7.97 -15.95
N GLU A 164 21.11 8.73 -16.24
CA GLU A 164 22.47 8.21 -16.37
C GLU A 164 23.08 7.97 -14.99
N VAL A 165 23.51 6.74 -14.75
CA VAL A 165 24.10 6.28 -13.50
C VAL A 165 25.30 5.37 -13.79
N LYS A 166 26.14 5.11 -12.81
CA LYS A 166 27.21 4.10 -12.87
C LYS A 166 26.83 2.87 -12.07
N THR A 167 27.17 1.68 -12.57
CA THR A 167 27.05 0.43 -11.81
C THR A 167 28.10 0.37 -10.69
N LYS A 168 28.01 -0.63 -9.81
CA LYS A 168 29.05 -0.90 -8.78
C LYS A 168 30.45 -1.06 -9.36
N HIS A 169 30.58 -1.46 -10.63
CA HIS A 169 31.86 -1.61 -11.33
C HIS A 169 32.32 -0.33 -12.05
N GLY A 170 31.51 0.73 -12.04
CA GLY A 170 31.83 2.02 -12.69
C GLY A 170 31.38 2.12 -14.15
N GLU A 171 30.64 1.14 -14.67
CA GLU A 171 30.11 1.16 -16.03
C GLU A 171 28.92 2.11 -16.14
N ALA A 172 28.87 2.93 -17.19
CA ALA A 172 27.74 3.82 -17.43
C ALA A 172 26.49 3.02 -17.86
N LEU A 173 25.36 3.30 -17.23
CA LEU A 173 24.06 2.67 -17.49
C LEU A 173 22.96 3.73 -17.45
N LYS A 174 21.92 3.56 -18.29
CA LYS A 174 20.69 4.36 -18.21
C LYS A 174 19.59 3.56 -17.53
N ILE A 175 19.11 4.04 -16.37
CA ILE A 175 17.92 3.49 -15.71
C ILE A 175 16.67 4.23 -16.20
N ASP A 176 15.53 3.54 -16.27
CA ASP A 176 14.27 4.07 -16.83
C ASP A 176 13.20 4.20 -15.74
N LEU A 177 12.90 5.45 -15.36
CA LEU A 177 11.93 5.80 -14.32
C LEU A 177 10.47 5.62 -14.75
N ASN A 178 10.18 5.35 -16.03
CA ASN A 178 8.84 4.91 -16.45
C ASN A 178 8.56 3.46 -16.03
N LYS A 179 9.62 2.64 -15.95
CA LYS A 179 9.49 1.20 -15.70
C LYS A 179 9.57 0.88 -14.23
N LYS A 180 10.42 1.61 -13.50
CA LYS A 180 10.77 1.26 -12.12
C LYS A 180 11.18 2.51 -11.35
N THR A 181 10.63 2.67 -10.15
CA THR A 181 10.93 3.78 -9.26
C THR A 181 12.37 3.72 -8.77
N ALA A 182 12.94 4.87 -8.40
CA ALA A 182 14.28 4.94 -7.81
C ALA A 182 14.23 5.53 -6.40
N LEU A 183 14.89 4.86 -5.46
CA LEU A 183 15.18 5.36 -4.14
C LEU A 183 16.54 6.04 -4.15
N LEU A 184 16.54 7.36 -3.99
CA LEU A 184 17.75 8.17 -3.90
C LEU A 184 18.22 8.22 -2.44
N VAL A 185 19.48 7.87 -2.21
CA VAL A 185 20.12 7.80 -0.89
C VAL A 185 21.52 8.39 -0.90
N ALA A 186 22.08 8.68 0.27
CA ALA A 186 23.49 9.03 0.43
C ALA A 186 24.17 8.12 1.46
N TRP A 187 25.45 7.82 1.24
CA TRP A 187 26.25 6.96 2.13
C TRP A 187 26.44 7.57 3.53
N TRP A 188 26.43 8.90 3.66
CA TRP A 188 26.56 9.60 4.93
C TRP A 188 25.21 9.86 5.63
N CYS A 189 24.09 9.70 4.92
CA CYS A 189 22.78 10.06 5.47
C CYS A 189 22.26 8.98 6.45
N PRO A 190 21.99 9.34 7.71
CA PRO A 190 21.46 8.39 8.71
C PRO A 190 19.99 8.04 8.44
N HIS A 191 19.18 8.97 7.92
CA HIS A 191 17.78 8.67 7.59
C HIS A 191 17.65 7.67 6.43
N CYS A 192 18.66 7.57 5.56
CA CYS A 192 18.72 6.57 4.50
C CYS A 192 18.77 5.14 5.05
N ASP A 193 19.29 4.91 6.26
CA ASP A 193 19.35 3.57 6.86
C ASP A 193 17.95 2.98 7.07
N TYR A 194 16.99 3.80 7.48
CA TYR A 194 15.61 3.35 7.67
C TYR A 194 14.92 3.09 6.33
N ALA A 195 15.19 3.91 5.30
CA ALA A 195 14.66 3.69 3.96
C ALA A 195 15.17 2.38 3.36
N LEU A 196 16.48 2.13 3.47
CA LEU A 196 17.13 0.90 3.01
C LEU A 196 16.59 -0.33 3.75
N LYS A 197 16.41 -0.27 5.08
CA LYS A 197 15.80 -1.35 5.87
C LYS A 197 14.33 -1.61 5.52
N ASN A 198 13.60 -0.59 5.06
CA ASN A 198 12.24 -0.81 4.60
C ASN A 198 12.20 -1.50 3.26
N ILE A 199 13.07 -1.10 2.32
CA ILE A 199 13.07 -1.73 1.00
C ILE A 199 13.67 -3.15 1.03
N SER A 200 14.47 -3.51 2.03
CA SER A 200 15.00 -4.87 2.17
C SER A 200 13.94 -5.93 2.46
N LYS A 201 12.73 -5.52 2.84
CA LYS A 201 11.56 -6.39 3.00
C LYS A 201 10.97 -6.85 1.65
N TYR A 202 11.29 -6.18 0.54
CA TYR A 202 10.85 -6.58 -0.80
C TYR A 202 11.82 -7.58 -1.44
N TYR A 203 11.31 -8.45 -2.31
CA TYR A 203 12.13 -9.32 -3.15
C TYR A 203 13.01 -8.49 -4.09
N SER A 204 14.16 -9.04 -4.50
CA SER A 204 15.19 -8.30 -5.24
C SER A 204 14.69 -7.66 -6.53
N ASN A 205 13.73 -8.29 -7.22
CA ASN A 205 13.11 -7.74 -8.44
C ASN A 205 12.15 -6.56 -8.19
N ASP A 206 11.49 -6.57 -7.03
CA ASP A 206 10.42 -5.63 -6.63
C ASP A 206 10.97 -4.37 -5.94
N ARG A 207 12.23 -4.40 -5.47
CA ARG A 207 12.90 -3.24 -4.86
C ARG A 207 13.04 -2.12 -5.89
N PRO A 208 12.90 -0.83 -5.53
CA PRO A 208 13.24 0.27 -6.43
C PRO A 208 14.71 0.20 -6.85
N TYR A 209 15.10 0.93 -7.89
CA TYR A 209 16.53 1.20 -8.11
C TYR A 209 17.11 1.87 -6.87
N ILE A 210 18.21 1.33 -6.34
CA ILE A 210 18.92 1.96 -5.23
C ILE A 210 20.00 2.84 -5.82
N VAL A 211 19.83 4.16 -5.73
CA VAL A 211 20.75 5.12 -6.34
C VAL A 211 21.41 5.94 -5.24
N PHE A 212 22.73 5.83 -5.14
CA PHE A 212 23.56 6.63 -4.26
C PHE A 212 23.94 7.94 -4.96
N CYS A 213 23.54 9.07 -4.37
CA CYS A 213 23.77 10.42 -4.84
C CYS A 213 24.78 11.15 -3.95
N TYR A 214 25.18 12.38 -4.34
CA TYR A 214 26.20 13.17 -3.64
C TYR A 214 27.54 12.43 -3.53
N ASN A 215 27.95 11.81 -4.63
CA ASN A 215 29.16 11.03 -4.69
C ASN A 215 30.29 11.80 -5.38
N ASP A 216 31.13 12.44 -4.57
CA ASP A 216 32.26 13.25 -5.04
C ASP A 216 33.57 12.44 -5.13
N GLY A 217 33.53 11.10 -5.00
CA GLY A 217 34.71 10.24 -4.99
C GLY A 217 34.42 8.72 -5.04
N ASP A 218 35.38 7.87 -4.67
CA ASP A 218 35.11 6.43 -4.51
C ASP A 218 34.72 6.10 -3.07
N GLN A 219 33.42 5.92 -2.85
CA GLN A 219 32.82 5.64 -1.55
C GLN A 219 32.20 4.23 -1.49
N ARG A 220 32.62 3.33 -2.39
CA ARG A 220 32.05 1.97 -2.53
C ARG A 220 32.05 1.20 -1.21
N ASP A 221 33.14 1.23 -0.45
CA ASP A 221 33.24 0.54 0.83
C ASP A 221 32.17 1.01 1.84
N PHE A 222 31.86 2.31 1.87
CA PHE A 222 30.83 2.87 2.74
C PHE A 222 29.43 2.49 2.28
N ILE A 223 29.21 2.47 0.96
CA ILE A 223 27.95 2.04 0.34
C ILE A 223 27.67 0.57 0.67
N GLU A 224 28.64 -0.31 0.43
CA GLU A 224 28.51 -1.75 0.70
C GLU A 224 28.28 -2.03 2.19
N LYS A 225 28.98 -1.31 3.07
CA LYS A 225 28.76 -1.42 4.52
C LYS A 225 27.35 -0.98 4.92
N LYS A 226 26.82 0.09 4.30
CA LYS A 226 25.45 0.57 4.54
C LYS A 226 24.40 -0.42 4.02
N LEU A 227 24.59 -0.99 2.82
CA LEU A 227 23.69 -2.01 2.28
C LEU A 227 23.70 -3.29 3.13
N LYS A 228 24.88 -3.71 3.59
CA LYS A 228 25.03 -4.87 4.49
C LYS A 228 24.27 -4.66 5.81
N SER A 229 24.34 -3.47 6.41
CA SER A 229 23.63 -3.17 7.65
C SER A 229 22.10 -3.13 7.49
N ALA A 230 21.61 -2.93 6.26
CA ALA A 230 20.20 -2.97 5.89
C ALA A 230 19.72 -4.36 5.40
N ASN A 231 20.59 -5.38 5.39
CA ASN A 231 20.32 -6.72 4.84
C ASN A 231 20.05 -6.72 3.32
N LEU A 232 20.81 -5.92 2.57
CA LEU A 232 20.73 -5.75 1.10
C LEU A 232 22.02 -6.20 0.40
N THR A 233 22.67 -7.26 0.87
CA THR A 233 23.96 -7.72 0.30
C THR A 233 23.83 -8.26 -1.13
N ASP A 234 22.63 -8.64 -1.54
CA ASP A 234 22.28 -9.12 -2.89
C ASP A 234 21.80 -7.99 -3.82
N ALA A 235 21.64 -6.77 -3.30
CA ALA A 235 21.01 -5.69 -4.03
C ALA A 235 21.99 -5.05 -5.03
N GLU A 236 21.56 -4.93 -6.28
CA GLU A 236 22.20 -4.03 -7.24
C GLU A 236 21.96 -2.58 -6.80
N TYR A 237 23.01 -1.77 -6.89
CA TYR A 237 22.96 -0.34 -6.62
C TYR A 237 23.70 0.42 -7.71
N TYR A 238 23.34 1.69 -7.80
CA TYR A 238 23.84 2.60 -8.82
C TYR A 238 24.37 3.87 -8.17
N ILE A 239 25.30 4.53 -8.83
CA ILE A 239 25.89 5.79 -8.40
C ILE A 239 25.47 6.87 -9.39
N LEU A 240 24.83 7.92 -8.88
CA LEU A 240 24.60 9.15 -9.63
C LEU A 240 25.77 10.09 -9.34
N GLU A 241 26.51 10.46 -10.39
CA GLU A 241 27.59 11.45 -10.27
C GLU A 241 26.99 12.86 -10.31
N GLY A 242 27.24 13.64 -9.25
CA GLY A 242 26.68 14.98 -9.08
C GLY A 242 25.43 15.03 -8.19
N ASP A 243 24.79 16.20 -8.18
CA ASP A 243 23.62 16.47 -7.35
C ASP A 243 22.37 15.75 -7.88
N PRO A 244 21.55 15.15 -6.99
CA PRO A 244 20.29 14.57 -7.40
C PRO A 244 19.32 15.66 -7.88
N PRO A 245 18.35 15.30 -8.75
CA PRO A 245 17.37 16.24 -9.31
C PRO A 245 16.26 16.64 -8.32
N VAL A 246 16.45 16.38 -7.03
CA VAL A 246 15.48 16.58 -5.96
C VAL A 246 16.18 17.06 -4.71
N ASP A 247 15.45 17.82 -3.89
CA ASP A 247 15.98 18.34 -2.64
C ASP A 247 16.03 17.25 -1.57
N GLY A 248 17.25 16.78 -1.29
CA GLY A 248 17.55 15.93 -0.15
C GLY A 248 17.23 14.44 -0.34
N VAL A 249 17.72 13.67 0.62
CA VAL A 249 17.62 12.20 0.67
C VAL A 249 17.36 11.73 2.11
N PRO A 250 16.66 10.60 2.32
CA PRO A 250 16.17 9.67 1.31
C PRO A 250 14.87 10.13 0.64
N THR A 251 14.81 9.99 -0.68
CA THR A 251 13.65 10.41 -1.50
C THR A 251 13.32 9.35 -2.55
N MET A 252 12.04 9.04 -2.72
CA MET A 252 11.56 8.18 -3.81
C MET A 252 11.25 9.04 -5.02
N VAL A 253 11.67 8.62 -6.22
CA VAL A 253 11.36 9.30 -7.48
C VAL A 253 10.83 8.33 -8.53
N TRP A 254 9.90 8.82 -9.37
CA TRP A 254 9.32 8.07 -10.49
C TRP A 254 8.90 9.02 -11.62
N TRP A 255 8.75 8.48 -12.83
CA TRP A 255 8.24 9.27 -13.94
C TRP A 255 6.74 9.04 -14.13
N GLU A 256 5.96 10.10 -14.19
CA GLU A 256 4.52 10.02 -14.41
C GLU A 256 4.03 11.23 -15.23
N LYS A 257 3.24 10.96 -16.28
CA LYS A 257 2.58 11.99 -17.11
C LYS A 257 3.56 13.06 -17.61
N GLY A 258 4.75 12.63 -18.04
CA GLY A 258 5.77 13.51 -18.60
C GLY A 258 6.52 14.36 -17.57
N LYS A 259 6.40 14.05 -16.27
CA LYS A 259 7.08 14.78 -15.20
C LYS A 259 7.75 13.82 -14.20
N LEU A 260 8.89 14.24 -13.67
CA LEU A 260 9.48 13.61 -12.50
C LEU A 260 8.59 13.90 -11.29
N LYS A 261 8.25 12.85 -10.56
CA LYS A 261 7.53 12.90 -9.30
C LYS A 261 8.46 12.49 -8.17
N GLN A 262 8.22 13.05 -7.00
CA GLN A 262 8.95 12.71 -5.78
C GLN A 262 7.97 12.40 -4.64
N GLY A 263 8.40 11.53 -3.73
CA GLY A 263 7.63 11.11 -2.56
C GLY A 263 8.54 10.72 -1.41
N ARG A 264 7.96 10.59 -0.22
CA ARG A 264 8.73 10.20 0.97
C ARG A 264 9.27 8.79 0.81
N ALA A 265 10.55 8.56 1.08
CA ALA A 265 11.17 7.24 1.00
C ALA A 265 10.55 6.17 1.92
N PHE A 266 9.73 6.58 2.88
CA PHE A 266 9.01 5.70 3.81
C PHE A 266 7.58 5.41 3.37
N GLU A 267 7.08 6.20 2.42
CA GLU A 267 5.88 5.92 1.64
C GLU A 267 6.38 5.33 0.32
N VAL A 268 6.92 4.10 0.38
CA VAL A 268 6.78 3.23 -0.78
C VAL A 268 5.28 3.01 -0.86
N SER A 269 4.62 3.88 -1.63
CA SER A 269 3.26 3.66 -2.08
C SER A 269 3.19 2.21 -2.53
N SER A 270 2.14 1.54 -2.06
CA SER A 270 1.80 0.16 -2.38
C SER A 270 1.62 -0.10 -3.89
N SER A 271 1.90 0.91 -4.73
CA SER A 271 2.08 0.86 -6.18
C SER A 271 3.06 -0.18 -6.74
N VAL A 272 3.84 -0.92 -5.93
CA VAL A 272 4.47 -2.15 -6.42
C VAL A 272 3.47 -3.27 -6.25
N GLN A 273 2.64 -3.47 -7.28
CA GLN A 273 1.79 -4.63 -7.37
C GLN A 273 2.67 -5.88 -7.24
N LYS A 274 2.46 -6.69 -6.20
CA LYS A 274 3.18 -7.95 -6.01
C LYS A 274 2.33 -9.10 -6.51
N LEU A 275 2.85 -9.89 -7.45
CA LEU A 275 2.21 -11.13 -7.86
C LEU A 275 2.27 -12.13 -6.69
N ILE A 276 1.11 -12.53 -6.17
CA ILE A 276 1.00 -13.46 -5.05
C ILE A 276 0.53 -14.85 -5.50
N GLY A 277 -0.17 -14.96 -6.63
CA GLY A 277 -0.56 -16.25 -7.19
C GLY A 277 -0.74 -16.16 -8.70
N ARG A 278 -0.41 -17.25 -9.39
CA ARG A 278 -0.60 -17.38 -10.85
C ARG A 278 -0.98 -18.81 -11.17
N ALA A 279 -1.95 -18.96 -12.06
CA ALA A 279 -2.30 -20.24 -12.64
C ALA A 279 -2.72 -20.08 -14.09
N GLU A 280 -2.61 -21.17 -14.85
CA GLU A 280 -3.09 -21.25 -16.21
C GLU A 280 -3.75 -22.59 -16.47
N ILE A 281 -4.76 -22.58 -17.35
CA ILE A 281 -5.41 -23.79 -17.82
C ILE A 281 -5.68 -23.69 -19.32
N ARG A 282 -5.59 -24.82 -20.02
CA ARG A 282 -5.99 -24.93 -21.42
C ARG A 282 -7.51 -24.96 -21.52
N ILE A 283 -8.10 -23.98 -22.19
CA ILE A 283 -9.54 -23.88 -22.45
C ILE A 283 -9.93 -24.40 -23.84
N GLY A 284 -8.95 -24.60 -24.73
CA GLY A 284 -9.16 -25.16 -26.06
C GLY A 284 -9.89 -24.20 -27.02
N LYS A 285 -10.67 -24.77 -27.94
CA LYS A 285 -11.46 -24.06 -28.96
C LYS A 285 -12.95 -24.38 -28.81
N GLY A 286 -13.81 -23.55 -29.40
CA GLY A 286 -15.26 -23.77 -29.45
C GLY A 286 -16.03 -23.05 -28.34
N ASN A 287 -17.33 -23.34 -28.24
CA ASN A 287 -18.28 -22.57 -27.42
C ASN A 287 -17.93 -22.55 -25.93
N GLY A 288 -17.43 -23.67 -25.37
CA GLY A 288 -16.99 -23.71 -23.98
C GLY A 288 -15.79 -22.78 -23.70
N ALA A 289 -14.90 -22.61 -24.67
CA ALA A 289 -13.78 -21.68 -24.57
C ALA A 289 -14.23 -20.21 -24.69
N ILE A 290 -15.29 -19.94 -25.46
CA ILE A 290 -15.92 -18.61 -25.55
C ILE A 290 -16.50 -18.23 -24.18
N ASN A 291 -17.29 -19.13 -23.56
CA ASN A 291 -17.89 -18.90 -22.25
C ASN A 291 -16.82 -18.73 -21.14
N ALA A 292 -15.76 -19.54 -21.18
CA ALA A 292 -14.63 -19.41 -20.25
C ALA A 292 -13.93 -18.05 -20.42
N ALA A 293 -13.67 -17.61 -21.65
CA ALA A 293 -13.06 -16.30 -21.90
C ALA A 293 -13.93 -15.15 -21.39
N LEU A 294 -15.24 -15.18 -21.69
CA LEU A 294 -16.19 -14.13 -21.30
C LEU A 294 -16.33 -14.00 -19.78
N SER A 295 -16.38 -15.13 -19.07
CA SER A 295 -16.37 -15.12 -17.60
C SER A 295 -15.02 -14.70 -17.02
N GLY A 296 -13.92 -15.01 -17.70
CA GLY A 296 -12.59 -14.50 -17.36
C GLY A 296 -12.52 -12.98 -17.47
N GLU A 297 -13.11 -12.40 -18.50
CA GLU A 297 -13.23 -10.94 -18.65
C GLU A 297 -14.07 -10.33 -17.52
N ALA A 298 -15.14 -11.00 -17.09
CA ALA A 298 -16.00 -10.50 -16.02
C ALA A 298 -15.30 -10.43 -14.64
N ILE A 299 -14.35 -11.34 -14.36
CA ILE A 299 -13.57 -11.33 -13.11
C ILE A 299 -12.31 -10.44 -13.20
N ASN A 300 -11.88 -10.09 -14.42
CA ASN A 300 -10.66 -9.31 -14.65
C ASN A 300 -10.79 -7.90 -14.06
N GLY A 301 -9.78 -7.48 -13.30
CA GLY A 301 -9.74 -6.19 -12.61
C GLY A 301 -10.54 -6.17 -11.30
N LYS A 302 -11.18 -7.26 -10.88
CA LYS A 302 -11.91 -7.30 -9.61
C LYS A 302 -10.94 -7.12 -8.43
N GLU A 303 -11.21 -6.14 -7.59
CA GLU A 303 -10.49 -5.91 -6.34
C GLU A 303 -11.26 -6.50 -5.15
N ILE A 304 -10.53 -7.17 -4.27
CA ILE A 304 -11.03 -7.76 -3.03
C ILE A 304 -10.36 -7.02 -1.86
N PRO A 305 -11.10 -6.25 -1.06
CA PRO A 305 -10.52 -5.51 0.06
C PRO A 305 -10.01 -6.46 1.16
N PRO A 306 -9.16 -5.99 2.09
CA PRO A 306 -8.73 -6.76 3.26
C PRO A 306 -9.92 -7.36 4.01
N GLY A 307 -9.90 -8.67 4.27
CA GLY A 307 -10.99 -9.40 4.90
C GLY A 307 -12.22 -9.64 4.02
N GLY A 308 -12.27 -9.07 2.82
CA GLY A 308 -13.37 -9.21 1.87
C GLY A 308 -13.49 -10.63 1.31
N VAL A 309 -14.70 -11.00 0.89
CA VAL A 309 -15.00 -12.29 0.26
C VAL A 309 -15.34 -12.04 -1.20
N PHE A 310 -14.68 -12.75 -2.10
CA PHE A 310 -15.05 -12.83 -3.50
C PHE A 310 -16.10 -13.93 -3.69
N SER A 311 -17.10 -13.67 -4.54
CA SER A 311 -18.05 -14.65 -5.06
C SER A 311 -17.96 -14.68 -6.58
N PHE A 312 -17.78 -15.87 -7.13
CA PHE A 312 -17.72 -16.07 -8.57
C PHE A 312 -19.06 -15.74 -9.22
N ASN A 313 -20.15 -16.29 -8.70
CA ASN A 313 -21.48 -16.04 -9.23
C ASN A 313 -21.86 -14.55 -9.11
N GLU A 314 -21.64 -13.90 -7.97
CA GLU A 314 -21.94 -12.47 -7.82
C GLU A 314 -21.17 -11.61 -8.84
N THR A 315 -19.90 -11.95 -9.10
CA THR A 315 -19.05 -11.20 -10.03
C THR A 315 -19.38 -11.47 -11.50
N VAL A 316 -19.59 -12.73 -11.87
CA VAL A 316 -19.82 -13.17 -13.26
C VAL A 316 -21.28 -12.98 -13.69
N GLY A 317 -22.21 -13.12 -12.75
CA GLY A 317 -23.65 -13.05 -12.97
C GLY A 317 -24.24 -14.29 -13.65
N GLU A 318 -25.51 -14.17 -14.01
CA GLU A 318 -26.24 -15.17 -14.78
C GLU A 318 -25.65 -15.33 -16.18
N ARG A 319 -25.60 -16.57 -16.67
CA ARG A 319 -25.09 -16.90 -18.00
C ARG A 319 -26.27 -16.89 -18.98
N THR A 320 -26.48 -15.76 -19.66
CA THR A 320 -27.56 -15.61 -20.64
C THR A 320 -27.03 -15.30 -22.03
N VAL A 321 -27.86 -15.54 -23.06
CA VAL A 321 -27.52 -15.26 -24.46
C VAL A 321 -27.29 -13.77 -24.68
N GLU A 322 -28.09 -12.92 -24.02
CA GLU A 322 -28.00 -11.45 -24.09
C GLU A 322 -26.67 -10.94 -23.53
N ARG A 323 -26.10 -11.66 -22.55
CA ARG A 323 -24.77 -11.37 -22.00
C ARG A 323 -23.63 -11.95 -22.84
N GLY A 324 -23.93 -12.62 -23.95
CA GLY A 324 -22.97 -13.18 -24.90
C GLY A 324 -22.59 -14.65 -24.64
N TYR A 325 -23.21 -15.30 -23.66
CA TYR A 325 -22.96 -16.72 -23.41
C TYR A 325 -23.62 -17.60 -24.47
N VAL A 326 -22.93 -18.66 -24.86
CA VAL A 326 -23.35 -19.59 -25.90
C VAL A 326 -23.61 -20.99 -25.34
N ALA A 327 -24.39 -21.79 -26.07
CA ALA A 327 -24.64 -23.18 -25.71
C ALA A 327 -23.36 -24.01 -25.84
N ALA A 328 -23.01 -24.72 -24.77
CA ALA A 328 -21.89 -25.66 -24.73
C ALA A 328 -22.18 -26.77 -23.72
N ARG A 329 -21.42 -27.86 -23.83
CA ARG A 329 -21.55 -29.00 -22.92
C ARG A 329 -21.40 -28.58 -21.45
N GLN A 330 -22.39 -28.94 -20.65
CA GLN A 330 -22.44 -28.77 -19.21
C GLN A 330 -23.01 -30.04 -18.55
N ILE A 331 -22.82 -30.14 -17.24
CA ILE A 331 -23.42 -31.21 -16.44
C ILE A 331 -24.76 -30.70 -15.91
N ILE A 332 -25.82 -31.48 -16.10
CA ILE A 332 -27.17 -31.21 -15.62
C ILE A 332 -27.61 -32.30 -14.65
N SER A 333 -28.52 -31.96 -13.75
CA SER A 333 -29.23 -32.96 -12.93
C SER A 333 -30.50 -33.41 -13.65
N THR A 334 -30.73 -34.72 -13.69
CA THR A 334 -31.92 -35.37 -14.22
C THR A 334 -32.57 -36.24 -13.14
N PRO A 335 -33.82 -36.70 -13.30
CA PRO A 335 -34.43 -37.65 -12.38
C PRO A 335 -33.62 -38.94 -12.17
N GLU A 336 -32.81 -39.34 -13.16
CA GLU A 336 -31.96 -40.53 -13.16
C GLU A 336 -30.55 -40.28 -12.60
N GLY A 337 -30.19 -39.03 -12.27
CA GLY A 337 -28.88 -38.67 -11.71
C GLY A 337 -28.29 -37.40 -12.32
N TYR A 338 -27.08 -37.51 -12.88
CA TYR A 338 -26.39 -36.43 -13.58
C TYR A 338 -26.04 -36.87 -15.00
N ASP A 339 -26.21 -35.98 -15.97
CA ASP A 339 -25.88 -36.24 -17.37
C ASP A 339 -25.27 -35.00 -18.05
N TYR A 340 -24.74 -35.18 -19.24
CA TYR A 340 -24.23 -34.11 -20.09
C TYR A 340 -25.29 -33.62 -21.05
N ALA A 341 -25.52 -32.31 -21.05
CA ALA A 341 -26.35 -31.64 -22.04
C ALA A 341 -25.69 -30.34 -22.50
N ASP A 342 -26.06 -29.86 -23.68
CA ASP A 342 -25.69 -28.51 -24.08
C ASP A 342 -26.60 -27.49 -23.40
N GLY A 343 -26.00 -26.47 -22.80
CA GLY A 343 -26.73 -25.36 -22.21
C GLY A 343 -25.91 -24.08 -22.20
N ILE A 344 -26.60 -22.96 -21.98
CA ILE A 344 -25.99 -21.63 -22.02
C ILE A 344 -24.98 -21.50 -20.88
N GLY A 345 -23.74 -21.14 -21.23
CA GLY A 345 -22.66 -20.99 -20.25
C GLY A 345 -21.89 -22.26 -19.93
N GLY A 346 -22.13 -23.38 -20.64
CA GLY A 346 -21.32 -24.58 -20.48
C GLY A 346 -19.82 -24.32 -20.71
N GLY A 347 -18.96 -25.01 -19.96
CA GLY A 347 -17.51 -24.83 -20.00
C GLY A 347 -16.95 -23.67 -19.16
N ILE A 348 -17.79 -22.89 -18.48
CA ILE A 348 -17.37 -21.77 -17.62
C ILE A 348 -16.58 -22.21 -16.39
N CYS A 349 -16.76 -23.46 -15.93
CA CYS A 349 -16.07 -23.98 -14.76
C CYS A 349 -14.54 -24.07 -14.93
N ARG A 350 -14.04 -23.96 -16.17
CA ARG A 350 -12.60 -23.78 -16.43
C ARG A 350 -12.07 -22.48 -15.83
N THR A 351 -12.87 -21.42 -15.84
CA THR A 351 -12.53 -20.12 -15.25
C THR A 351 -12.48 -20.18 -13.73
N SER A 352 -13.49 -20.77 -13.08
CA SER A 352 -13.46 -20.97 -11.62
C SER A 352 -12.32 -21.89 -11.20
N THR A 353 -12.01 -22.93 -11.99
CA THR A 353 -10.88 -23.83 -11.75
C THR A 353 -9.54 -23.11 -11.80
N VAL A 354 -9.24 -22.34 -12.87
CA VAL A 354 -7.96 -21.60 -12.92
C VAL A 354 -7.87 -20.50 -11.86
N LEU A 355 -9.00 -19.86 -11.52
CA LEU A 355 -9.04 -18.92 -10.42
C LEU A 355 -8.74 -19.61 -9.09
N HIS A 356 -9.34 -20.77 -8.82
CA HIS A 356 -9.06 -21.56 -7.63
C HIS A 356 -7.57 -21.91 -7.51
N LYS A 357 -6.96 -22.40 -8.59
CA LYS A 357 -5.50 -22.66 -8.63
C LYS A 357 -4.67 -21.43 -8.27
N ALA A 358 -5.02 -20.26 -8.81
CA ALA A 358 -4.32 -19.01 -8.50
C ALA A 358 -4.52 -18.58 -7.04
N VAL A 359 -5.72 -18.77 -6.47
CA VAL A 359 -6.06 -18.48 -5.07
C VAL A 359 -5.26 -19.39 -4.12
N MET A 360 -5.19 -20.68 -4.42
CA MET A 360 -4.40 -21.65 -3.66
C MET A 360 -2.90 -21.33 -3.74
N ALA A 361 -2.39 -20.99 -4.92
CA ALA A 361 -1.00 -20.53 -5.09
C ALA A 361 -0.71 -19.26 -4.28
N ALA A 362 -1.70 -18.38 -4.11
CA ALA A 362 -1.59 -17.15 -3.30
C ALA A 362 -1.77 -17.37 -1.79
N GLY A 363 -2.10 -18.58 -1.34
CA GLY A 363 -2.34 -18.88 0.07
C GLY A 363 -3.53 -18.11 0.66
N LEU A 364 -4.52 -17.75 -0.16
CA LEU A 364 -5.76 -17.13 0.29
C LEU A 364 -6.72 -18.20 0.86
N LEU A 365 -7.69 -17.77 1.66
CA LEU A 365 -8.58 -18.69 2.36
C LEU A 365 -9.80 -19.02 1.49
N GLU A 366 -9.98 -20.29 1.16
CA GLU A 366 -11.21 -20.76 0.55
C GLU A 366 -12.40 -20.68 1.53
N VAL A 367 -13.56 -20.27 1.01
CA VAL A 367 -14.81 -20.12 1.77
C VAL A 367 -15.89 -21.08 1.27
N GLU A 368 -15.95 -21.31 -0.04
CA GLU A 368 -16.89 -22.24 -0.66
C GLU A 368 -16.26 -22.84 -1.91
N HIS A 369 -16.28 -24.17 -2.01
CA HIS A 369 -15.76 -24.94 -3.13
C HIS A 369 -16.56 -26.23 -3.31
N HIS A 370 -16.80 -26.58 -4.57
CA HIS A 370 -17.54 -27.76 -4.97
C HIS A 370 -16.81 -28.42 -6.14
N SER A 371 -16.77 -29.74 -6.18
CA SER A 371 -16.33 -30.50 -7.36
C SER A 371 -17.54 -30.92 -8.20
N HIS A 372 -17.36 -31.16 -9.50
CA HIS A 372 -18.44 -31.63 -10.36
C HIS A 372 -18.91 -33.02 -9.94
N SER A 373 -20.18 -33.29 -10.18
CA SER A 373 -20.81 -34.60 -9.95
C SER A 373 -20.35 -35.68 -10.93
N LEU A 374 -19.70 -35.30 -12.05
CA LEU A 374 -19.14 -36.21 -13.05
C LEU A 374 -17.69 -35.81 -13.38
N PRO A 375 -16.83 -36.75 -13.79
CA PRO A 375 -15.44 -36.46 -14.14
C PRO A 375 -15.31 -35.47 -15.31
N VAL A 376 -14.41 -34.49 -15.18
CA VAL A 376 -14.09 -33.48 -16.21
C VAL A 376 -12.66 -33.63 -16.71
N ASP A 377 -12.32 -32.98 -17.83
CA ASP A 377 -11.03 -33.09 -18.53
C ASP A 377 -9.88 -32.27 -17.92
N TYR A 378 -10.08 -31.75 -16.70
CA TYR A 378 -9.11 -30.91 -15.99
C TYR A 378 -9.03 -31.25 -14.50
N GLU A 379 -7.83 -31.10 -13.93
CA GLU A 379 -7.53 -31.39 -12.52
C GLU A 379 -7.85 -30.21 -11.58
N GLU A 380 -8.05 -30.50 -10.29
CA GLU A 380 -8.43 -29.56 -9.22
C GLU A 380 -9.73 -28.80 -9.51
N ASP A 381 -10.73 -29.61 -9.81
CA ASP A 381 -12.01 -29.18 -10.33
C ASP A 381 -12.82 -28.28 -9.37
N THR A 382 -13.28 -27.14 -9.91
CA THR A 382 -14.11 -26.16 -9.20
C THR A 382 -15.40 -25.92 -9.98
N ALA A 383 -16.46 -26.61 -9.59
CA ALA A 383 -17.79 -26.52 -10.18
C ALA A 383 -18.55 -25.28 -9.70
N VAL A 384 -19.25 -24.62 -10.62
CA VAL A 384 -20.12 -23.48 -10.34
C VAL A 384 -21.42 -23.59 -11.11
N ALA A 385 -22.54 -23.26 -10.47
CA ALA A 385 -23.87 -23.24 -11.05
C ALA A 385 -24.61 -21.96 -10.60
N TRP A 386 -25.12 -21.18 -11.56
CA TRP A 386 -25.88 -19.98 -11.24
C TRP A 386 -27.12 -20.32 -10.39
N GLY A 387 -27.37 -19.55 -9.34
CA GLY A 387 -28.47 -19.81 -8.39
C GLY A 387 -28.24 -20.99 -7.43
N GLY A 388 -27.07 -21.64 -7.50
CA GLY A 388 -26.70 -22.77 -6.65
C GLY A 388 -25.24 -22.72 -6.23
N TRP A 389 -24.43 -23.67 -6.70
CA TRP A 389 -23.01 -23.81 -6.34
C TRP A 389 -22.19 -22.59 -6.75
N ASP A 390 -21.43 -22.06 -5.80
CA ASP A 390 -20.55 -20.92 -6.03
C ASP A 390 -19.10 -21.27 -5.65
N TYR A 391 -18.17 -20.47 -6.17
CA TYR A 391 -16.79 -20.48 -5.71
C TYR A 391 -16.50 -19.19 -4.95
N LYS A 392 -16.11 -19.32 -3.68
CA LYS A 392 -15.83 -18.17 -2.80
C LYS A 392 -14.50 -18.31 -2.11
N PHE A 393 -13.78 -17.21 -2.01
CA PHE A 393 -12.56 -17.11 -1.21
C PHE A 393 -12.48 -15.77 -0.49
N ARG A 394 -11.74 -15.72 0.62
CA ARG A 394 -11.52 -14.55 1.45
C ARG A 394 -10.09 -14.03 1.27
N ASN A 395 -9.97 -12.73 1.06
CA ASN A 395 -8.70 -12.05 1.20
C ASN A 395 -8.32 -11.96 2.69
N ILE A 396 -7.38 -12.79 3.13
CA ILE A 396 -6.86 -12.78 4.52
C ILE A 396 -5.69 -11.82 4.73
N LEU A 397 -5.24 -11.13 3.68
CA LEU A 397 -4.16 -10.17 3.75
C LEU A 397 -4.66 -8.83 4.30
N SER A 398 -3.73 -8.02 4.81
CA SER A 398 -4.01 -6.68 5.31
C SER A 398 -4.11 -5.61 4.21
N VAL A 399 -4.02 -6.01 2.94
CA VAL A 399 -4.07 -5.11 1.78
C VAL A 399 -4.99 -5.70 0.68
N PRO A 400 -5.49 -4.89 -0.26
CA PRO A 400 -6.35 -5.38 -1.33
C PRO A 400 -5.65 -6.38 -2.25
N VAL A 401 -6.44 -7.28 -2.85
CA VAL A 401 -6.00 -8.21 -3.89
C VAL A 401 -6.78 -7.94 -5.18
N THR A 402 -6.10 -7.76 -6.31
CA THR A 402 -6.71 -7.65 -7.63
C THR A 402 -6.55 -8.94 -8.42
N ILE A 403 -7.64 -9.38 -9.03
CA ILE A 403 -7.65 -10.46 -10.02
C ILE A 403 -7.29 -9.86 -11.38
N LYS A 404 -6.27 -10.38 -12.05
CA LYS A 404 -6.06 -10.18 -13.49
C LYS A 404 -6.32 -11.50 -14.20
N CYS A 405 -7.18 -11.46 -15.20
CA CYS A 405 -7.52 -12.63 -15.99
C CYS A 405 -7.45 -12.29 -17.46
N GLN A 406 -6.72 -13.08 -18.23
CA GLN A 406 -6.56 -12.89 -19.66
C GLN A 406 -6.51 -14.22 -20.41
N LYS A 407 -7.11 -14.24 -21.59
CA LYS A 407 -6.95 -15.34 -22.53
C LYS A 407 -5.71 -15.12 -23.38
N ILE A 408 -4.79 -16.07 -23.35
CA ILE A 408 -3.60 -16.10 -24.21
C ILE A 408 -3.67 -17.36 -25.06
N ASN A 409 -3.89 -17.19 -26.37
CA ASN A 409 -4.10 -18.30 -27.30
C ASN A 409 -5.29 -19.18 -26.86
N GLU A 410 -5.01 -20.44 -26.51
CA GLU A 410 -5.98 -21.44 -26.06
C GLU A 410 -5.92 -21.66 -24.54
N ASN A 411 -5.22 -20.79 -23.82
CA ASN A 411 -5.08 -20.83 -22.37
C ASN A 411 -5.79 -19.63 -21.73
N LEU A 412 -6.37 -19.87 -20.57
CA LEU A 412 -6.83 -18.82 -19.67
C LEU A 412 -5.81 -18.71 -18.54
N VAL A 413 -5.29 -17.50 -18.31
CA VAL A 413 -4.27 -17.21 -17.31
C VAL A 413 -4.88 -16.28 -16.27
N VAL A 414 -4.76 -16.65 -15.00
CA VAL A 414 -5.18 -15.84 -13.86
C VAL A 414 -3.98 -15.51 -12.99
N GLU A 415 -3.89 -14.25 -12.60
CA GLU A 415 -2.90 -13.70 -11.70
C GLU A 415 -3.59 -12.94 -10.56
N LEU A 416 -3.11 -13.11 -9.34
CA LEU A 416 -3.55 -12.38 -8.17
C LEU A 416 -2.43 -11.42 -7.75
N TRP A 417 -2.77 -10.14 -7.63
CA TRP A 417 -1.83 -9.07 -7.33
C TRP A 417 -2.21 -8.40 -6.01
N GLN A 418 -1.21 -8.22 -5.15
CA GLN A 418 -1.30 -7.48 -3.90
C GLN A 418 -1.01 -6.00 -4.17
N ASN A 419 -1.94 -5.11 -3.81
CA ASN A 419 -1.89 -3.66 -4.10
C ASN A 419 -1.59 -2.76 -2.89
#